data_AF-A0A552M6C2-F1
#
_entry.id   AF-A0A552M6C2-F1
#
_cell.length_a   1.000
_cell.length_b   1.000
_cell.length_c   1.000
_cell.angle_alpha   90.00
_cell.angle_beta   90.00
_cell.angle_gamma   90.00
#
_symmetry.space_group_name_H-M   'P 1'
#
loop_
_entity.id
_entity.type
_entity.pdbx_description
1 polymer ?
#
loop_
_entity_poly.entity_id
_entity_poly.type
_entity_poly.pdbx_seq_one_letter_code
_entity_poly.pdbx_strand_id
1 'polypeptide(L)'
;MKLQLGIVSAGVALATLATASAAQAALVVVPPGLAPGAQYRLVFVTSGARDAQSTDINDYNTFVTNQATFGTSDIDTALDTALYAAGFDPNTITWKAIGSTASVAARDNTGTNPSSLGVPIYLIDGNRVADNNADLWDGSIQTAISVTPNDSSAGSSVVFTGSSTSGEAENANLYYLGSGTQVIAGLSSSSGSNWVSDDQVLFGITNVFYGMSGVLTVPQPPQPVTVPEPSSLLGFITLGGLMLGGAVRKARK
;
A
#
# COMPACT_ATOMS: atom_id res chain seq x y z
N MET A 1 -30.85 58.11 48.58
CA MET A 1 -30.53 58.75 47.29
C MET A 1 -30.72 57.74 46.18
N LYS A 2 -31.23 58.21 45.04
CA LYS A 2 -31.65 57.48 43.84
C LYS A 2 -30.46 57.21 42.88
N LEU A 3 -30.66 56.23 41.98
CA LEU A 3 -29.91 55.82 40.77
C LEU A 3 -28.68 54.89 41.00
N GLN A 4 -28.39 53.85 40.21
CA GLN A 4 -28.74 53.54 38.80
C GLN A 4 -28.55 52.04 38.46
N LEU A 5 -29.33 51.52 37.51
CA LEU A 5 -29.22 50.19 36.88
C LEU A 5 -27.93 50.02 36.06
N GLY A 6 -27.38 48.81 36.04
CA GLY A 6 -26.40 48.36 35.05
C GLY A 6 -26.49 46.85 34.83
N ILE A 7 -27.17 46.44 33.75
CA ILE A 7 -27.20 45.09 33.19
C ILE A 7 -25.78 44.75 32.70
N VAL A 8 -25.23 43.60 33.08
CA VAL A 8 -24.07 43.02 32.38
C VAL A 8 -24.45 41.62 31.93
N SER A 9 -24.62 41.51 30.62
CA SER A 9 -24.99 40.30 29.88
C SER A 9 -23.98 39.17 30.13
N ALA A 10 -24.49 37.98 30.43
CA ALA A 10 -23.72 36.74 30.42
C ALA A 10 -23.36 36.37 28.97
N GLY A 11 -22.12 36.64 28.57
CA GLY A 11 -21.57 36.13 27.31
C GLY A 11 -21.18 34.66 27.48
N VAL A 12 -21.95 33.76 26.87
CA VAL A 12 -21.54 32.36 26.69
C VAL A 12 -20.44 32.35 25.62
N ALA A 13 -19.19 32.16 26.04
CA ALA A 13 -18.09 31.89 25.13
C ALA A 13 -18.18 30.44 24.66
N LEU A 14 -18.70 30.23 23.44
CA LEU A 14 -18.66 28.94 22.75
C LEU A 14 -17.23 28.73 22.25
N ALA A 15 -16.43 27.97 23.01
CA ALA A 15 -15.11 27.55 22.59
C ALA A 15 -15.25 26.47 21.49
N THR A 16 -15.13 26.87 20.22
CA THR A 16 -14.95 25.92 19.12
C THR A 16 -13.56 25.31 19.24
N LEU A 17 -13.51 24.11 19.80
CA LEU A 17 -12.33 23.26 19.82
C LEU A 17 -12.06 22.82 18.37
N ALA A 18 -11.23 23.58 17.65
CA ALA A 18 -10.71 23.17 16.37
C ALA A 18 -9.72 22.04 16.63
N THR A 19 -10.19 20.80 16.54
CA THR A 19 -9.32 19.65 16.42
C THR A 19 -8.58 19.80 15.09
N ALA A 20 -7.32 20.22 15.14
CA ALA A 20 -6.43 20.05 14.00
C ALA A 20 -6.31 18.55 13.76
N SER A 21 -7.06 18.03 12.79
CA SER A 21 -6.81 16.70 12.25
C SER A 21 -5.39 16.72 11.71
N ALA A 22 -4.48 15.98 12.36
CA ALA A 22 -3.19 15.69 11.77
C ALA A 22 -3.48 15.09 10.39
N ALA A 23 -2.96 15.71 9.33
CA ALA A 23 -2.96 15.10 8.01
C ALA A 23 -2.06 13.86 8.11
N GLN A 24 -2.67 12.70 8.36
CA GLN A 24 -1.99 11.43 8.22
C GLN A 24 -1.67 11.28 6.74
N ALA A 25 -0.40 11.04 6.42
CA ALA A 25 0.00 10.77 5.04
C ALA A 25 -0.62 9.41 4.68
N ALA A 26 -1.69 9.42 3.89
CA ALA A 26 -2.36 8.20 3.48
C ALA A 26 -1.39 7.29 2.71
N LEU A 27 -1.51 5.98 2.90
CA LEU A 27 -0.78 4.98 2.11
C LEU A 27 -0.88 5.27 0.60
N VAL A 28 0.26 5.19 -0.08
CA VAL A 28 0.38 5.41 -1.53
C VAL A 28 0.78 4.10 -2.18
N VAL A 29 -0.20 3.20 -2.31
CA VAL A 29 0.01 1.84 -2.82
C VAL A 29 0.18 1.77 -4.34
N VAL A 30 -0.12 2.85 -5.07
CA VAL A 30 0.27 3.07 -6.47
C VAL A 30 1.24 4.25 -6.50
N PRO A 31 2.56 3.99 -6.57
CA PRO A 31 3.55 5.04 -6.54
C PRO A 31 3.37 6.09 -7.65
N PRO A 32 3.52 7.40 -7.35
CA PRO A 32 3.40 8.44 -8.36
C PRO A 32 4.41 8.27 -9.49
N GLY A 33 4.00 8.61 -10.72
CA GLY A 33 4.87 8.55 -11.89
C GLY A 33 4.97 7.19 -12.57
N LEU A 34 4.35 6.14 -12.02
CA LEU A 34 4.17 4.88 -12.74
C LEU A 34 2.99 5.00 -13.73
N ALA A 35 3.25 4.67 -15.00
CA ALA A 35 2.21 4.62 -16.02
C ALA A 35 1.27 3.42 -15.79
N PRO A 36 0.00 3.46 -16.24
CA PRO A 36 -0.85 2.29 -16.28
C PRO A 36 -0.17 1.10 -16.97
N GLY A 37 -0.28 -0.10 -16.38
CA GLY A 37 0.41 -1.30 -16.85
C GLY A 37 1.88 -1.43 -16.41
N ALA A 38 2.46 -0.43 -15.77
CA ALA A 38 3.80 -0.55 -15.19
C ALA A 38 3.81 -1.57 -14.03
N GLN A 39 4.92 -2.28 -13.86
CA GLN A 39 5.07 -3.30 -12.83
C GLN A 39 5.96 -2.82 -11.68
N TYR A 40 5.62 -3.21 -10.46
CA TYR A 40 6.33 -2.85 -9.23
C TYR A 40 6.01 -3.84 -8.11
N ARG A 41 6.69 -3.70 -6.97
CA ARG A 41 6.38 -4.41 -5.73
C ARG A 41 6.17 -3.43 -4.58
N LEU A 42 5.39 -3.85 -3.60
CA LEU A 42 5.23 -3.15 -2.33
C LEU A 42 5.98 -3.89 -1.23
N VAL A 43 6.52 -3.14 -0.27
CA VAL A 43 7.17 -3.66 0.93
C VAL A 43 6.72 -2.90 2.17
N PHE A 44 6.65 -3.58 3.30
CA PHE A 44 6.28 -3.01 4.60
C PHE A 44 6.94 -3.77 5.75
N VAL A 45 6.82 -3.26 6.98
CA VAL A 45 7.17 -3.99 8.21
C VAL A 45 5.92 -4.35 9.00
N THR A 46 5.78 -5.59 9.46
CA THR A 46 4.57 -6.07 10.12
C THR A 46 4.25 -5.27 11.38
N SER A 47 2.97 -5.08 11.69
CA SER A 47 2.53 -4.41 12.93
C SER A 47 2.56 -5.37 14.13
N GLY A 48 2.24 -6.64 13.89
CA GLY A 48 2.43 -7.74 14.83
C GLY A 48 3.84 -8.32 14.78
N ALA A 49 4.15 -9.10 15.81
CA ALA A 49 5.41 -9.82 15.96
C ALA A 49 5.17 -11.31 16.16
N ARG A 50 6.15 -12.14 15.80
CA ARG A 50 6.16 -13.57 16.08
C ARG A 50 7.59 -14.07 16.31
N ASP A 51 7.71 -15.26 16.87
CA ASP A 51 9.00 -15.92 17.02
C ASP A 51 9.56 -16.42 15.68
N ALA A 52 10.83 -16.81 15.72
CA ALA A 52 11.58 -17.37 14.61
C ALA A 52 11.85 -18.88 14.79
N GLN A 53 10.90 -19.64 15.37
CA GLN A 53 11.10 -21.06 15.68
C GLN A 53 10.80 -22.03 14.52
N SER A 54 9.99 -21.62 13.55
CA SER A 54 9.62 -22.50 12.44
C SER A 54 10.77 -22.71 11.46
N THR A 55 10.96 -23.96 11.04
CA THR A 55 11.87 -24.31 9.94
C THR A 55 11.21 -24.18 8.56
N ASP A 56 9.89 -23.99 8.50
CA ASP A 56 9.14 -23.83 7.26
C ASP A 56 8.96 -22.34 6.91
N ILE A 57 9.46 -21.94 5.75
CA ILE A 57 9.34 -20.56 5.25
C ILE A 57 7.87 -20.14 5.07
N ASN A 58 6.98 -21.11 4.82
CA ASN A 58 5.57 -20.85 4.59
C ASN A 58 4.85 -20.34 5.84
N ASP A 59 5.31 -20.68 7.04
CA ASP A 59 4.74 -20.13 8.26
C ASP A 59 4.96 -18.62 8.31
N TYR A 60 6.15 -18.14 7.93
CA TYR A 60 6.47 -16.72 7.91
C TYR A 60 5.73 -15.99 6.79
N ASN A 61 5.61 -16.61 5.62
CA ASN A 61 4.80 -16.07 4.52
C ASN A 61 3.32 -15.95 4.93
N THR A 62 2.77 -16.97 5.62
CA THR A 62 1.40 -16.95 6.14
C THR A 62 1.22 -15.84 7.16
N PHE A 63 2.17 -15.69 8.09
CA PHE A 63 2.16 -14.60 9.05
C PHE A 63 2.13 -13.24 8.37
N VAL A 64 3.07 -12.96 7.46
CA VAL A 64 3.13 -11.70 6.72
C VAL A 64 1.88 -11.46 5.87
N THR A 65 1.33 -12.49 5.24
CA THR A 65 0.07 -12.41 4.49
C THR A 65 -1.06 -11.97 5.41
N ASN A 66 -1.20 -12.59 6.58
CA ASN A 66 -2.19 -12.19 7.57
C ASN A 66 -1.96 -10.76 8.07
N GLN A 67 -0.72 -10.28 8.15
CA GLN A 67 -0.44 -8.89 8.52
C GLN A 67 -0.82 -7.89 7.42
N ALA A 68 -0.81 -8.30 6.15
CA ALA A 68 -1.23 -7.47 5.03
C ALA A 68 -2.76 -7.45 4.86
N THR A 69 -3.43 -8.60 5.00
CA THR A 69 -4.86 -8.77 4.69
C THR A 69 -5.77 -8.79 5.92
N PHE A 70 -5.22 -9.03 7.12
CA PHE A 70 -5.99 -9.43 8.30
C PHE A 70 -5.69 -8.51 9.50
N GLY A 71 -6.36 -7.36 9.54
CA GLY A 71 -6.36 -6.49 10.71
C GLY A 71 -7.27 -7.02 11.81
N THR A 72 -7.12 -8.26 12.30
CA THR A 72 -8.13 -8.97 13.14
C THR A 72 -9.42 -9.33 12.38
N SER A 73 -10.13 -10.37 12.83
CA SER A 73 -11.18 -11.09 12.09
C SER A 73 -12.39 -10.27 11.61
N ASP A 74 -12.49 -8.99 12.00
CA ASP A 74 -13.60 -8.08 11.68
C ASP A 74 -13.12 -6.73 11.09
N ILE A 75 -11.82 -6.51 10.86
CA ILE A 75 -11.27 -5.22 10.43
C ILE A 75 -10.21 -5.41 9.33
N ASP A 76 -10.44 -4.82 8.17
CA ASP A 76 -9.46 -4.74 7.09
C ASP A 76 -8.28 -3.83 7.50
N THR A 77 -7.06 -4.15 7.06
CA THR A 77 -5.92 -3.24 7.30
C THR A 77 -6.08 -1.96 6.46
N ALA A 78 -5.36 -0.90 6.84
CA ALA A 78 -5.30 0.31 6.02
C ALA A 78 -4.72 0.01 4.63
N LEU A 79 -3.73 -0.89 4.55
CA LEU A 79 -3.12 -1.36 3.31
C LEU A 79 -4.12 -2.10 2.42
N ASP A 80 -4.90 -3.02 2.98
CA ASP A 80 -5.93 -3.77 2.25
C ASP A 80 -6.98 -2.82 1.66
N THR A 81 -7.47 -1.89 2.50
CA THR A 81 -8.40 -0.84 2.10
C THR A 81 -7.83 0.04 0.98
N ALA A 82 -6.56 0.46 1.10
CA ALA A 82 -5.90 1.29 0.10
C ALA A 82 -5.70 0.55 -1.23
N LEU A 83 -5.35 -0.74 -1.20
CA LEU A 83 -5.21 -1.57 -2.39
C LEU A 83 -6.54 -1.75 -3.12
N TYR A 84 -7.60 -2.06 -2.38
CA TYR A 84 -8.95 -2.16 -2.93
C TYR A 84 -9.39 -0.83 -3.57
N ALA A 85 -9.20 0.29 -2.86
CA ALA A 85 -9.52 1.62 -3.37
C ALA A 85 -8.70 2.01 -4.61
N ALA A 86 -7.46 1.51 -4.73
CA ALA A 86 -6.61 1.71 -5.89
C ALA A 86 -6.97 0.80 -7.09
N GLY A 87 -7.94 -0.11 -6.95
CA GLY A 87 -8.42 -0.97 -8.03
C GLY A 87 -7.73 -2.34 -8.11
N PHE A 88 -7.03 -2.76 -7.06
CA PHE A 88 -6.55 -4.14 -6.94
C PHE A 88 -7.62 -5.04 -6.33
N ASP A 89 -7.51 -6.35 -6.57
CA ASP A 89 -8.17 -7.37 -5.74
C ASP A 89 -7.17 -7.87 -4.70
N PRO A 90 -7.28 -7.45 -3.41
CA PRO A 90 -6.31 -7.81 -2.39
C PRO A 90 -6.15 -9.32 -2.19
N ASN A 91 -7.19 -10.11 -2.47
CA ASN A 91 -7.16 -11.58 -2.33
C ASN A 91 -6.24 -12.28 -3.34
N THR A 92 -5.86 -11.58 -4.41
CA THR A 92 -4.96 -12.09 -5.44
C THR A 92 -3.50 -11.69 -5.20
N ILE A 93 -3.26 -10.76 -4.27
CA ILE A 93 -1.91 -10.29 -3.97
C ILE A 93 -1.24 -11.31 -3.07
N THR A 94 -0.13 -11.87 -3.57
CA THR A 94 0.71 -12.73 -2.76
C THR A 94 1.64 -11.88 -1.90
N TRP A 95 1.80 -12.25 -0.63
CA TRP A 95 2.72 -11.62 0.29
C TRP A 95 3.69 -12.66 0.84
N LYS A 96 4.97 -12.28 0.90
CA LYS A 96 6.03 -13.16 1.40
C LYS A 96 6.94 -12.43 2.35
N ALA A 97 7.43 -13.15 3.35
CA ALA A 97 8.40 -12.61 4.29
C ALA A 97 9.75 -12.40 3.59
N ILE A 98 10.41 -11.27 3.87
CA ILE A 98 11.85 -11.13 3.58
C ILE A 98 12.61 -11.84 4.69
N GLY A 99 12.75 -13.16 4.54
CA GLY A 99 13.52 -13.95 5.48
C GLY A 99 13.97 -15.28 4.88
N SER A 100 15.00 -15.85 5.50
CA SER A 100 15.61 -17.10 5.05
C SER A 100 15.48 -18.19 6.11
N THR A 101 15.11 -19.40 5.69
CA THR A 101 15.32 -20.63 6.45
C THR A 101 16.57 -21.36 5.94
N ALA A 102 16.91 -22.50 6.52
CA ALA A 102 18.09 -23.28 6.10
C ALA A 102 18.13 -23.59 4.59
N SER A 103 16.96 -23.85 4.00
CA SER A 103 16.81 -24.34 2.63
C SER A 103 16.21 -23.33 1.66
N VAL A 104 15.70 -22.19 2.15
CA VAL A 104 15.06 -21.16 1.31
C VAL A 104 15.65 -19.80 1.65
N ALA A 105 16.38 -19.23 0.70
CA ALA A 105 16.91 -17.88 0.79
C ALA A 105 15.80 -16.82 0.63
N ALA A 106 15.93 -15.68 1.29
CA ALA A 106 14.96 -14.58 1.22
C ALA A 106 14.77 -14.05 -0.21
N ARG A 107 15.88 -13.95 -0.96
CA ARG A 107 15.84 -13.52 -2.37
C ARG A 107 15.10 -14.50 -3.28
N ASP A 108 15.15 -15.79 -2.97
CA ASP A 108 14.42 -16.82 -3.72
C ASP A 108 12.95 -16.88 -3.28
N ASN A 109 12.70 -16.80 -1.97
CA ASN A 109 11.34 -16.76 -1.41
C ASN A 109 10.53 -15.64 -2.06
N THR A 110 11.07 -14.42 -2.06
CA THR A 110 10.39 -13.22 -2.59
C THR A 110 10.46 -13.10 -4.12
N GLY A 111 11.26 -13.93 -4.80
CA GLY A 111 11.48 -13.85 -6.25
C GLY A 111 12.24 -12.58 -6.66
N THR A 112 13.19 -12.16 -5.83
CA THR A 112 14.04 -10.97 -6.00
C THR A 112 15.50 -11.32 -6.25
N ASN A 113 15.78 -12.47 -6.87
CA ASN A 113 17.14 -12.89 -7.16
C ASN A 113 17.88 -11.82 -8.03
N PRO A 114 19.08 -11.36 -7.62
CA PRO A 114 19.83 -10.29 -8.31
C PRO A 114 20.21 -10.58 -9.76
N SER A 115 20.18 -11.85 -10.18
CA SER A 115 20.44 -12.24 -11.57
C SER A 115 19.33 -11.81 -12.55
N SER A 116 18.13 -11.53 -12.06
CA SER A 116 17.05 -10.91 -12.82
C SER A 116 17.00 -9.42 -12.51
N LEU A 117 16.73 -8.57 -13.52
CA LEU A 117 16.49 -7.15 -13.27
C LEU A 117 15.33 -6.98 -12.28
N GLY A 118 14.23 -7.74 -12.43
CA GLY A 118 13.06 -7.53 -11.59
C GLY A 118 12.36 -6.20 -11.87
N VAL A 119 11.68 -5.66 -10.86
CA VAL A 119 10.85 -4.45 -10.93
C VAL A 119 11.18 -3.54 -9.75
N PRO A 120 10.89 -2.23 -9.81
CA PRO A 120 11.12 -1.35 -8.68
C PRO A 120 10.28 -1.75 -7.47
N ILE A 121 10.85 -1.55 -6.29
CA ILE A 121 10.25 -1.89 -5.00
C ILE A 121 9.99 -0.60 -4.25
N TYR A 122 8.77 -0.47 -3.76
CA TYR A 122 8.29 0.73 -3.08
C TYR A 122 7.79 0.37 -1.69
N LEU A 123 8.04 1.26 -0.74
CA LEU A 123 7.37 1.26 0.54
C LEU A 123 5.88 1.60 0.31
N ILE A 124 5.01 1.11 1.19
CA ILE A 124 3.55 1.31 1.09
C ILE A 124 3.09 2.77 1.25
N ASP A 125 4.01 3.71 1.54
CA ASP A 125 3.80 5.16 1.51
C ASP A 125 4.21 5.81 0.16
N GLY A 126 4.59 5.00 -0.82
CA GLY A 126 4.95 5.42 -2.18
C GLY A 126 6.42 5.80 -2.35
N ASN A 127 7.24 5.77 -1.28
CA ASN A 127 8.67 6.03 -1.38
C ASN A 127 9.40 4.83 -2.01
N ARG A 128 10.38 5.11 -2.86
CA ARG A 128 11.17 4.08 -3.52
C ARG A 128 12.16 3.46 -2.53
N VAL A 129 12.15 2.13 -2.42
CA VAL A 129 13.05 1.35 -1.56
C VAL A 129 14.22 0.82 -2.38
N ALA A 130 13.96 0.27 -3.56
CA ALA A 130 14.99 -0.20 -4.46
C ALA A 130 14.56 -0.05 -5.92
N ASP A 131 15.51 0.23 -6.81
CA ASP A 131 15.27 0.36 -8.24
C ASP A 131 14.93 -0.97 -8.90
N ASN A 132 15.49 -2.06 -8.37
CA ASN A 132 15.42 -3.39 -8.97
C ASN A 132 15.90 -4.46 -7.96
N ASN A 133 15.95 -5.73 -8.37
CA ASN A 133 16.36 -6.83 -7.50
C ASN A 133 17.84 -6.76 -7.07
N ALA A 134 18.73 -6.28 -7.94
CA ALA A 134 20.14 -6.17 -7.61
C ALA A 134 20.38 -5.05 -6.59
N ASP A 135 19.71 -3.91 -6.76
CA ASP A 135 19.73 -2.78 -5.82
C ASP A 135 19.23 -3.20 -4.42
N LEU A 136 18.16 -4.00 -4.33
CA LEU A 136 17.67 -4.50 -3.04
C LEU A 136 18.74 -5.27 -2.22
N TRP A 137 19.63 -6.00 -2.89
CA TRP A 137 20.57 -6.94 -2.27
C TRP A 137 22.05 -6.53 -2.42
N ASP A 138 22.33 -5.26 -2.73
CA ASP A 138 23.70 -4.75 -2.91
C ASP A 138 24.37 -4.26 -1.61
N GLY A 139 23.62 -4.27 -0.51
CA GLY A 139 24.06 -3.80 0.80
C GLY A 139 23.44 -2.47 1.23
N SER A 140 22.59 -1.85 0.42
CA SER A 140 21.80 -0.69 0.81
C SER A 140 20.42 -0.66 0.16
N ILE A 141 19.54 0.19 0.68
CA ILE A 141 18.24 0.53 0.10
C ILE A 141 18.09 2.05 0.14
N GLN A 142 17.25 2.60 -0.71
CA GLN A 142 17.05 4.04 -0.85
C GLN A 142 16.21 4.62 0.31
N THR A 143 15.23 3.85 0.77
CA THR A 143 14.30 4.21 1.84
C THR A 143 14.18 3.08 2.84
N ALA A 144 14.30 3.39 4.14
CA ALA A 144 14.13 2.42 5.22
C ALA A 144 12.69 1.89 5.28
N ILE A 145 12.53 0.57 5.47
CA ILE A 145 11.22 -0.09 5.50
C ILE A 145 10.61 0.06 6.90
N SER A 146 9.98 1.20 7.16
CA SER A 146 9.56 1.62 8.51
C SER A 146 8.07 1.96 8.65
N VAL A 147 7.23 1.51 7.70
CA VAL A 147 5.78 1.74 7.71
C VAL A 147 5.05 0.40 7.83
N THR A 148 4.05 0.35 8.72
CA THR A 148 3.22 -0.83 8.94
C THR A 148 1.97 -0.84 8.06
N PRO A 149 1.33 -2.01 7.85
CA PRO A 149 0.09 -2.11 7.07
C PRO A 149 -1.09 -1.28 7.60
N ASN A 150 -0.99 -0.75 8.82
CA ASN A 150 -2.00 0.10 9.45
C ASN A 150 -1.68 1.60 9.32
N ASP A 151 -0.83 1.97 8.35
CA ASP A 151 -0.43 3.36 8.09
C ASP A 151 0.20 4.06 9.30
N SER A 152 1.08 3.33 9.99
CA SER A 152 1.80 3.83 11.15
C SER A 152 3.29 3.58 11.02
N SER A 153 4.11 4.46 11.60
CA SER A 153 5.55 4.22 11.69
C SER A 153 5.83 3.06 12.64
N ALA A 154 6.66 2.13 12.21
CA ALA A 154 7.21 1.06 13.05
C ALA A 154 8.35 1.53 13.96
N GLY A 155 8.74 2.81 13.89
CA GLY A 155 9.92 3.33 14.58
C GLY A 155 11.19 2.54 14.22
N SER A 156 12.08 2.40 15.19
CA SER A 156 13.27 1.56 15.10
C SER A 156 12.97 0.19 15.71
N SER A 157 12.44 -0.72 14.89
CA SER A 157 12.11 -2.08 15.28
C SER A 157 13.18 -3.07 14.81
N VAL A 158 13.45 -4.07 15.65
CA VAL A 158 14.26 -5.23 15.28
C VAL A 158 13.41 -6.15 14.41
N VAL A 159 13.94 -6.56 13.26
CA VAL A 159 13.20 -7.29 12.22
C VAL A 159 13.88 -8.62 11.95
N PHE A 160 13.19 -9.74 12.17
CA PHE A 160 13.77 -11.04 11.84
C PHE A 160 13.93 -11.21 10.33
N THR A 161 15.13 -11.61 9.90
CA THR A 161 15.43 -11.87 8.48
C THR A 161 16.14 -13.21 8.29
N GLY A 162 17.00 -13.62 9.22
CA GLY A 162 17.84 -14.81 9.07
C GLY A 162 18.73 -14.79 7.81
N SER A 163 18.96 -13.60 7.26
CA SER A 163 19.50 -13.39 5.92
C SER A 163 20.74 -12.51 5.93
N SER A 164 21.70 -12.81 5.07
CA SER A 164 22.82 -11.93 4.78
C SER A 164 22.37 -10.72 3.97
N THR A 165 23.27 -9.74 3.82
CA THR A 165 23.05 -8.57 2.95
C THR A 165 22.77 -8.92 1.49
N SER A 166 23.18 -10.11 1.04
CA SER A 166 22.96 -10.60 -0.32
C SER A 166 21.63 -11.36 -0.51
N GLY A 167 20.82 -11.46 0.55
CA GLY A 167 19.55 -12.17 0.57
C GLY A 167 19.65 -13.68 0.68
N GLU A 168 20.86 -14.20 0.89
CA GLU A 168 21.14 -15.61 1.19
C GLU A 168 20.90 -15.94 2.65
N ALA A 169 20.54 -17.19 2.92
CA ALA A 169 20.44 -17.72 4.28
C ALA A 169 21.79 -17.68 5.01
N GLU A 170 21.77 -17.30 6.28
CA GLU A 170 22.95 -17.29 7.16
C GLU A 170 23.31 -18.70 7.68
N ASN A 171 23.53 -19.62 6.73
CA ASN A 171 23.80 -21.04 7.00
C ASN A 171 25.16 -21.29 7.65
N ALA A 172 26.18 -20.50 7.31
CA ALA A 172 27.54 -20.71 7.82
C ALA A 172 27.60 -20.62 9.37
N ASN A 173 26.77 -19.77 9.95
CA ASN A 173 26.71 -19.55 11.40
C ASN A 173 25.41 -20.06 12.04
N LEU A 174 24.54 -20.73 11.26
CA LEU A 174 23.22 -21.20 11.70
C LEU A 174 22.35 -20.08 12.27
N TYR A 175 22.34 -18.91 11.63
CA TYR A 175 21.52 -17.76 12.06
C TYR A 175 20.31 -17.50 11.16
N TYR A 176 19.85 -18.51 10.43
CA TYR A 176 18.60 -18.48 9.67
C TYR A 176 17.37 -18.72 10.57
N LEU A 177 16.18 -18.43 10.04
CA LEU A 177 14.90 -18.70 10.71
C LEU A 177 14.71 -20.22 10.95
N GLY A 178 14.34 -20.59 12.18
CA GLY A 178 14.22 -22.00 12.56
C GLY A 178 15.55 -22.69 12.88
N SER A 179 16.65 -21.96 13.09
CA SER A 179 17.95 -22.53 13.46
C SER A 179 17.97 -23.23 14.82
N GLY A 180 17.02 -22.91 15.70
CA GLY A 180 17.00 -23.38 17.09
C GLY A 180 17.93 -22.62 18.05
N THR A 181 18.58 -21.55 17.60
CA THR A 181 19.52 -20.77 18.42
C THR A 181 19.27 -19.25 18.31
N GLN A 182 20.19 -18.51 17.69
CA GLN A 182 20.03 -17.10 17.34
C GLN A 182 19.67 -16.98 15.85
N VAL A 183 19.10 -15.84 15.49
CA VAL A 183 18.68 -15.51 14.13
C VAL A 183 19.20 -14.11 13.82
N ILE A 184 19.70 -13.91 12.59
CA ILE A 184 20.03 -12.57 12.11
C ILE A 184 18.76 -11.72 12.03
N ALA A 185 18.86 -10.51 12.56
CA ALA A 185 17.84 -9.49 12.46
C ALA A 185 18.41 -8.22 11.85
N GLY A 186 17.56 -7.46 11.16
CA GLY A 186 17.84 -6.11 10.72
C GLY A 186 17.10 -5.06 11.54
N LEU A 187 17.20 -3.81 11.11
CA LEU A 187 16.53 -2.66 11.73
C LEU A 187 15.64 -1.94 10.71
N SER A 188 14.35 -1.78 11.04
CA SER A 188 13.36 -1.13 10.16
C SER A 188 13.69 0.32 9.81
N SER A 189 14.47 0.99 10.65
CA SER A 189 14.89 2.39 10.50
C SER A 189 16.17 2.58 9.70
N SER A 190 16.86 1.48 9.32
CA SER A 190 18.12 1.53 8.58
C SER A 190 17.89 1.42 7.07
N SER A 191 18.77 2.08 6.32
CA SER A 191 18.86 1.97 4.86
C SER A 191 20.21 1.44 4.36
N GLY A 192 21.23 1.36 5.22
CA GLY A 192 22.46 0.60 4.95
C GLY A 192 22.28 -0.89 5.25
N SER A 193 23.33 -1.69 5.17
CA SER A 193 23.31 -3.17 5.35
C SER A 193 22.52 -3.68 6.56
N ASN A 194 22.50 -2.87 7.62
CA ASN A 194 21.80 -3.12 8.87
C ASN A 194 20.27 -3.20 8.70
N TRP A 195 19.71 -2.78 7.56
CA TRP A 195 18.28 -2.96 7.28
C TRP A 195 17.88 -4.43 7.29
N VAL A 196 18.79 -5.32 6.86
CA VAL A 196 18.58 -6.78 6.80
C VAL A 196 19.46 -7.57 7.76
N SER A 197 20.68 -7.10 8.05
CA SER A 197 21.65 -7.83 8.87
C SER A 197 22.40 -6.86 9.79
N ASP A 198 21.97 -6.78 11.04
CA ASP A 198 22.47 -5.87 12.09
C ASP A 198 22.86 -6.64 13.37
N ASP A 199 21.94 -7.46 13.89
CA ASP A 199 22.08 -8.10 15.21
C ASP A 199 21.75 -9.59 15.16
N GLN A 200 22.16 -10.31 16.21
CA GLN A 200 21.83 -11.70 16.47
C GLN A 200 20.85 -11.78 17.64
N VAL A 201 19.67 -12.34 17.38
CA VAL A 201 18.57 -12.30 18.33
C VAL A 201 18.07 -13.70 18.60
N LEU A 202 17.71 -13.99 19.86
CA LEU A 202 17.23 -15.32 20.25
C LEU A 202 15.98 -15.70 19.45
N PHE A 203 15.99 -16.88 18.83
CA PHE A 203 14.91 -17.34 17.95
C PHE A 203 13.53 -17.45 18.63
N GLY A 204 13.51 -17.62 19.95
CA GLY A 204 12.30 -17.80 20.76
C GLY A 204 11.66 -16.50 21.25
N ILE A 205 12.27 -15.33 21.03
CA ILE A 205 11.60 -14.05 21.28
C ILE A 205 10.80 -13.61 20.06
N THR A 206 9.78 -12.78 20.26
CA THR A 206 8.97 -12.28 19.15
C THR A 206 9.55 -10.97 18.59
N ASN A 207 9.66 -10.88 17.26
CA ASN A 207 9.99 -9.64 16.55
C ASN A 207 9.10 -9.49 15.31
N VAL A 208 9.13 -8.29 14.73
CA VAL A 208 8.43 -8.00 13.47
C VAL A 208 9.18 -8.61 12.28
N PHE A 209 8.52 -8.64 11.12
CA PHE A 209 9.07 -9.13 9.85
C PHE A 209 8.86 -8.09 8.77
N TYR A 210 9.68 -8.12 7.72
CA TYR A 210 9.32 -7.42 6.49
C TYR A 210 8.39 -8.28 5.64
N GLY A 211 7.38 -7.65 5.06
CA GLY A 211 6.51 -8.25 4.06
C GLY A 211 6.68 -7.63 2.70
N MET A 212 6.76 -8.45 1.66
CA MET A 212 6.88 -8.01 0.26
C MET A 212 5.80 -8.65 -0.60
N SER A 213 5.18 -7.85 -1.47
CA SER A 213 4.20 -8.34 -2.43
C SER A 213 4.86 -9.13 -3.56
N GLY A 214 4.07 -9.97 -4.24
CA GLY A 214 4.32 -10.34 -5.63
C GLY A 214 4.37 -9.11 -6.54
N VAL A 215 4.68 -9.32 -7.82
CA VAL A 215 4.68 -8.23 -8.80
C VAL A 215 3.25 -7.74 -9.02
N LEU A 216 3.03 -6.46 -8.71
CA LEU A 216 1.81 -5.74 -8.99
C LEU A 216 1.91 -5.05 -10.35
N THR A 217 0.77 -4.82 -10.97
CA THR A 217 0.66 -4.06 -12.21
C THR A 217 -0.27 -2.89 -11.96
N VAL A 218 0.15 -1.66 -12.29
CA VAL A 218 -0.67 -0.46 -12.12
C VAL A 218 -2.01 -0.66 -12.85
N PRO A 219 -3.15 -0.58 -12.16
CA PRO A 219 -4.46 -0.80 -12.77
C PRO A 219 -4.70 0.13 -13.96
N GLN A 220 -5.23 -0.41 -15.04
CA GLN A 220 -5.61 0.37 -16.21
C GLN A 220 -6.95 1.07 -15.93
N PRO A 221 -7.09 2.37 -16.21
CA PRO A 221 -8.39 3.00 -16.13
C PRO A 221 -9.37 2.26 -17.05
N PRO A 222 -10.65 2.09 -16.64
CA PRO A 222 -11.63 1.40 -17.45
C PRO A 222 -11.64 2.03 -18.84
N GLN A 223 -11.52 1.18 -19.86
CA GLN A 223 -11.58 1.65 -21.24
C GLN A 223 -12.91 2.37 -21.46
N PRO A 224 -12.93 3.53 -22.13
CA PRO A 224 -14.19 4.18 -22.48
C PRO A 224 -15.03 3.17 -23.24
N VAL A 225 -16.19 2.80 -22.68
CA VAL A 225 -17.18 2.07 -23.46
C VAL A 225 -17.59 3.02 -24.57
N THR A 226 -17.26 2.67 -25.82
CA THR A 226 -17.79 3.38 -26.96
C THR A 226 -19.28 3.11 -26.98
N VAL A 227 -20.08 4.04 -26.45
CA VAL A 227 -21.52 4.05 -26.67
C VAL A 227 -21.69 4.15 -28.19
N PRO A 228 -22.28 3.15 -28.86
CA PRO A 228 -22.62 3.31 -30.27
C PRO A 228 -23.48 4.56 -30.37
N GLU A 229 -23.05 5.56 -31.13
CA GLU A 229 -23.87 6.75 -31.34
C GLU A 229 -25.25 6.28 -31.81
N PRO A 230 -26.35 6.80 -31.25
CA PRO A 230 -27.66 6.50 -31.79
C PRO A 230 -27.62 6.93 -33.25
N SER A 231 -27.68 5.96 -34.16
CA SER A 231 -27.83 6.20 -35.59
C SER A 231 -28.92 7.24 -35.73
N SER A 232 -28.52 8.47 -36.04
CA SER A 232 -29.44 9.59 -36.15
C SER A 232 -30.33 9.27 -37.34
N LEU A 233 -31.52 8.73 -37.06
CA LEU A 233 -32.60 8.58 -38.02
C LEU A 233 -33.14 9.99 -38.31
N LEU A 234 -32.32 10.81 -38.97
CA LEU A 234 -32.74 11.98 -39.72
C LEU A 234 -33.37 11.48 -41.03
N GLY A 235 -34.45 10.71 -40.88
CA GLY A 235 -35.34 10.31 -41.96
C GLY A 235 -36.45 11.33 -42.10
N PHE A 236 -36.25 12.30 -43.00
CA PHE A 236 -37.27 13.03 -43.77
C PHE A 236 -38.64 13.31 -43.11
N ILE A 237 -38.78 14.49 -42.48
CA ILE A 237 -40.07 15.21 -42.49
C ILE A 237 -39.82 16.57 -43.16
N THR A 238 -39.84 16.58 -44.48
CA THR A 238 -39.98 17.80 -45.29
C THR A 238 -40.98 17.55 -46.41
N LEU A 239 -41.91 18.50 -46.56
CA LEU A 239 -42.96 18.68 -47.59
C LEU A 239 -44.37 18.14 -47.28
N GLY A 240 -45.24 19.07 -46.86
CA GLY A 240 -46.69 18.91 -46.94
C GLY A 240 -47.47 19.99 -46.17
N GLY A 241 -47.28 21.27 -46.50
CA GLY A 241 -48.02 22.32 -45.80
C GLY A 241 -47.75 23.76 -46.28
N LEU A 242 -47.83 24.01 -47.58
CA LEU A 242 -47.89 25.37 -48.11
C LEU A 242 -49.06 25.47 -49.08
N MET A 243 -50.21 25.95 -48.60
CA MET A 243 -51.20 26.62 -49.44
C MET A 243 -51.59 27.94 -48.79
N LEU A 244 -51.08 28.99 -49.43
CA LEU A 244 -51.47 30.39 -49.38
C LEU A 244 -52.97 30.57 -49.67
N GLY A 245 -53.59 31.58 -49.07
CA GLY A 245 -54.87 32.10 -49.54
C GLY A 245 -55.59 33.01 -48.54
N GLY A 246 -55.01 34.17 -48.23
CA GLY A 246 -55.71 35.23 -47.50
C GLY A 246 -56.59 36.07 -48.42
N ALA A 247 -57.74 36.52 -47.92
CA ALA A 247 -58.23 37.89 -48.11
C ALA A 247 -59.53 38.12 -47.30
N VAL A 248 -59.54 39.23 -46.59
CA VAL A 248 -60.63 39.75 -45.78
C VAL A 248 -61.41 40.80 -46.59
N ARG A 249 -62.74 40.89 -46.33
CA ARG A 249 -63.64 42.08 -46.27
C ARG A 249 -64.67 42.38 -47.39
N LYS A 250 -65.91 42.61 -46.86
CA LYS A 250 -67.01 43.55 -47.25
C LYS A 250 -67.88 43.14 -48.45
N ALA A 251 -69.21 43.37 -48.50
CA ALA A 251 -70.10 44.26 -47.76
C ALA A 251 -71.60 43.82 -47.82
N ARG A 252 -72.41 44.49 -46.99
CA ARG A 252 -73.88 44.47 -46.83
C ARG A 252 -74.69 44.62 -48.14
N LYS A 253 -75.82 43.91 -48.24
CA LYS A 253 -77.18 44.44 -48.06
C LYS A 253 -78.18 43.29 -47.91
#